data_AF-A0A5R2NDA7-F1
#
_entry.id   AF-A0A5R2NDA7-F1
#
_cell.length_a   1.000
_cell.length_b   1.000
_cell.length_c   1.000
_cell.angle_alpha   90.00
_cell.angle_beta   90.00
_cell.angle_gamma   90.00
#
_symmetry.space_group_name_H-M   'P 1'
#
loop_
_entity.id
_entity.type
_entity.pdbx_description
1 polymer ?
#
loop_
_entity_poly.entity_id
_entity_poly.type
_entity_poly.pdbx_seq_one_letter_code
_entity_poly.pdbx_strand_id
1 'polypeptide(L)'
;GGFSLKWLQLAYQNTQVIDATLRSFQIGAIAAVLSTIFATMAALATTRTASYPGLTFKYAAINQPLMVPEIVTGVALLIFFSRIKIFTGYSGIGYLVAAHTAFCIPFAYLPIRARLENMDLTLERAAADLYATPWKTFRRITLPLLWPGILAGLMLAFVISLDDVVITEFVKSGGQDTLPTYMLGQIRRGITPEINAISTAFLLLSVAIVTLFFF
;
A
#
# COMPACT_ATOMS: atom_id res chain seq x y z
N GLY A 1 -29.09 25.57 -7.15
CA GLY A 1 -28.52 24.66 -6.14
C GLY A 1 -29.47 23.50 -5.97
N GLY A 2 -29.02 22.28 -6.18
CA GLY A 2 -29.83 21.06 -6.09
C GLY A 2 -28.96 19.83 -6.39
N PHE A 3 -29.39 18.64 -5.94
CA PHE A 3 -28.76 17.37 -6.32
C PHE A 3 -28.77 17.23 -7.84
N SER A 4 -27.60 17.08 -8.46
CA SER A 4 -27.48 16.97 -9.91
C SER A 4 -26.39 15.97 -10.27
N LEU A 5 -26.75 14.97 -11.07
CA LEU A 5 -25.81 13.99 -11.63
C LEU A 5 -24.94 14.56 -12.76
N LYS A 6 -25.23 15.79 -13.21
CA LYS A 6 -24.49 16.47 -14.28
C LYS A 6 -22.99 16.53 -14.01
N TRP A 7 -22.59 16.81 -12.77
CA TRP A 7 -21.19 16.92 -12.39
C TRP A 7 -20.48 15.56 -12.36
N LEU A 8 -21.21 14.49 -12.04
CA LEU A 8 -20.71 13.12 -12.15
C LEU A 8 -20.47 12.75 -13.62
N GLN A 9 -21.38 13.14 -14.52
CA GLN A 9 -21.25 12.90 -15.94
C GLN A 9 -20.10 13.70 -16.56
N LEU A 10 -19.90 14.95 -16.15
CA LEU A 10 -18.76 15.77 -16.56
C LEU A 10 -17.43 15.18 -16.08
N ALA A 11 -17.37 14.74 -14.82
CA ALA A 11 -16.20 14.05 -14.28
C ALA A 11 -15.87 12.77 -15.05
N TYR A 12 -16.88 12.00 -15.46
CA TYR A 12 -16.70 10.79 -16.27
C TYR A 12 -16.19 11.08 -17.69
N GLN A 13 -16.45 12.28 -18.23
CA GLN A 13 -15.93 12.69 -19.55
C GLN A 13 -14.54 13.30 -19.47
N ASN A 14 -14.04 13.60 -18.26
CA ASN A 14 -12.75 14.22 -18.06
C ASN A 14 -11.63 13.17 -18.13
N THR A 15 -10.90 13.16 -19.25
CA THR A 15 -9.81 12.20 -19.51
C THR A 15 -8.70 12.28 -18.46
N GLN A 16 -8.42 13.47 -17.90
CA GLN A 16 -7.42 13.61 -16.84
C GLN A 16 -7.85 12.90 -15.55
N VAL A 17 -9.14 12.97 -15.21
CA VAL A 17 -9.69 12.30 -14.03
C VAL A 17 -9.66 10.79 -14.23
N ILE A 18 -10.05 10.30 -15.41
CA ILE A 18 -9.98 8.87 -15.73
C ILE A 18 -8.54 8.36 -15.66
N ASP A 19 -7.61 9.06 -16.30
CA ASP A 19 -6.19 8.68 -16.30
C ASP A 19 -5.58 8.70 -14.90
N ALA A 20 -5.89 9.72 -14.09
CA ALA A 20 -5.43 9.82 -12.71
C ALA A 20 -6.02 8.70 -11.84
N THR A 21 -7.29 8.34 -12.08
CA THR A 21 -7.96 7.22 -11.40
C THR A 21 -7.27 5.90 -11.75
N LEU A 22 -7.08 5.60 -13.03
CA LEU A 22 -6.42 4.38 -13.49
C LEU A 22 -4.99 4.27 -12.95
N ARG A 23 -4.23 5.37 -12.96
CA ARG A 23 -2.88 5.42 -12.36
C ARG A 23 -2.91 5.10 -10.87
N SER A 24 -3.87 5.67 -10.12
CA SER A 24 -4.00 5.41 -8.67
C SER A 24 -4.27 3.93 -8.40
N PHE A 25 -5.19 3.32 -9.16
CA PHE A 25 -5.47 1.89 -9.08
C PHE A 25 -4.25 1.04 -9.44
N GLN A 26 -3.56 1.37 -10.53
CA GLN A 26 -2.38 0.63 -10.97
C GLN A 26 -1.25 0.69 -9.95
N ILE A 27 -0.92 1.89 -9.45
CA ILE A 27 0.12 2.09 -8.44
C ILE A 27 -0.28 1.37 -7.15
N GLY A 28 -1.51 1.60 -6.68
CA GLY A 28 -2.04 1.00 -5.46
C GLY A 28 -2.01 -0.52 -5.50
N ALA A 29 -2.46 -1.14 -6.59
CA ALA A 29 -2.48 -2.59 -6.73
C ALA A 29 -1.05 -3.17 -6.74
N ILE A 30 -0.13 -2.57 -7.50
CA ILE A 30 1.26 -3.06 -7.57
C ILE A 30 1.96 -2.88 -6.22
N ALA A 31 1.83 -1.70 -5.61
CA ALA A 31 2.42 -1.41 -4.31
C ALA A 31 1.88 -2.32 -3.21
N ALA A 32 0.57 -2.59 -3.19
CA ALA A 32 -0.06 -3.50 -2.24
C ALA A 32 0.49 -4.93 -2.37
N VAL A 33 0.59 -5.45 -3.60
CA VAL A 33 1.13 -6.79 -3.83
C VAL A 33 2.59 -6.87 -3.40
N LEU A 34 3.43 -5.94 -3.85
CA LEU A 34 4.86 -5.95 -3.52
C LEU A 34 5.10 -5.77 -2.02
N SER A 35 4.44 -4.80 -1.39
CA SER A 35 4.57 -4.55 0.04
C SER A 35 4.10 -5.76 0.86
N THR A 36 3.02 -6.43 0.46
CA THR A 36 2.53 -7.65 1.11
C THR A 36 3.51 -8.80 1.01
N ILE A 37 4.16 -8.99 -0.14
CA ILE A 37 5.19 -10.02 -0.31
C ILE A 37 6.35 -9.76 0.67
N PHE A 38 6.90 -8.53 0.68
CA PHE A 38 7.99 -8.15 1.58
C PHE A 38 7.57 -8.22 3.06
N ALA A 39 6.36 -7.76 3.39
CA ALA A 39 5.79 -7.82 4.71
C ALA A 39 5.58 -9.25 5.21
N THR A 40 5.13 -10.17 4.35
CA THR A 40 4.99 -11.59 4.68
C THR A 40 6.35 -12.21 5.00
N MET A 41 7.35 -11.95 4.15
CA MET A 41 8.72 -12.41 4.39
C MET A 41 9.28 -11.86 5.71
N ALA A 42 9.07 -10.56 5.96
CA ALA A 42 9.49 -9.91 7.18
C ALA A 42 8.79 -10.48 8.41
N ALA A 43 7.47 -10.69 8.37
CA ALA A 43 6.67 -11.21 9.47
C ALA A 43 7.08 -12.64 9.84
N LEU A 44 7.32 -13.49 8.84
CA LEU A 44 7.87 -14.84 9.06
C LEU A 44 9.25 -14.76 9.72
N ALA A 45 10.15 -13.91 9.21
CA ALA A 45 11.49 -13.77 9.74
C ALA A 45 11.52 -13.23 11.19
N THR A 46 10.60 -12.35 11.56
CA THR A 46 10.56 -11.72 12.88
C THR A 46 9.78 -12.54 13.93
N THR A 47 8.78 -13.32 13.50
CA THR A 47 7.85 -14.03 14.40
C THR A 47 8.18 -15.51 14.56
N ARG A 48 8.68 -16.17 13.50
CA ARG A 48 9.01 -17.62 13.52
C ARG A 48 10.48 -17.91 13.83
N THR A 49 11.29 -16.88 14.09
CA THR A 49 12.69 -17.04 14.52
C THR A 49 12.78 -16.82 16.03
N ALA A 50 13.62 -17.62 16.71
CA ALA A 50 13.91 -17.40 18.13
C ALA A 50 14.47 -15.99 18.37
N SER A 51 14.13 -15.38 19.51
CA SER A 51 14.59 -14.03 19.86
C SER A 51 16.12 -13.95 19.86
N TYR A 52 16.66 -12.94 19.16
CA TYR A 52 18.09 -12.62 19.13
C TYR A 52 18.31 -11.11 19.26
N PRO A 53 19.51 -10.63 19.67
CA PRO A 53 19.72 -9.23 20.07
C PRO A 53 19.35 -8.16 19.02
N GLY A 54 19.46 -8.46 17.72
CA GLY A 54 19.13 -7.54 16.63
C GLY A 54 17.66 -7.52 16.22
N LEU A 55 16.80 -8.31 16.85
CA LEU A 55 15.39 -8.44 16.45
C LEU A 55 14.61 -7.13 16.69
N THR A 56 14.84 -6.46 17.83
CA THR A 56 14.22 -5.17 18.16
C THR A 56 14.54 -4.09 17.12
N PHE A 57 15.79 -4.04 16.66
CA PHE A 57 16.19 -3.10 15.62
C PHE A 57 15.46 -3.35 14.30
N LYS A 58 15.30 -4.62 13.88
CA LYS A 58 14.53 -4.96 12.67
C LYS A 58 13.06 -4.57 12.80
N TYR A 59 12.45 -4.81 13.96
CA TYR A 59 11.08 -4.36 14.24
C TYR A 59 10.95 -2.84 14.13
N ALA A 60 11.89 -2.10 14.73
CA ALA A 60 11.91 -0.64 14.65
C ALA A 60 12.09 -0.15 13.21
N ALA A 61 12.97 -0.79 12.42
CA ALA A 61 13.22 -0.43 11.03
C ALA A 61 12.00 -0.67 10.13
N ILE A 62 11.30 -1.79 10.29
CA ILE A 62 10.08 -2.10 9.53
C ILE A 62 8.96 -1.09 9.85
N ASN A 63 8.79 -0.76 11.13
CA ASN A 63 7.71 0.11 11.60
C ASN A 63 8.09 1.60 11.62
N GLN A 64 9.30 1.96 11.20
CA GLN A 64 9.79 3.34 11.21
C GLN A 64 8.85 4.32 10.49
N PRO A 65 8.23 3.99 9.33
CA PRO A 65 7.30 4.90 8.66
C PRO A 65 6.06 5.24 9.48
N LEU A 66 5.67 4.42 10.46
CA LEU A 66 4.52 4.67 11.34
C LEU A 66 4.82 5.70 12.43
N MET A 67 6.10 5.86 12.80
CA MET A 67 6.52 6.75 13.88
C MET A 67 6.98 8.12 13.38
N VAL A 68 7.37 8.20 12.10
CA VAL A 68 7.85 9.43 11.48
C VAL A 68 6.72 10.11 10.73
N PRO A 69 6.54 11.44 10.86
CA PRO A 69 5.52 12.15 10.11
C PRO A 69 5.66 11.89 8.61
N GLU A 70 4.54 11.62 7.94
CA GLU A 70 4.50 11.22 6.53
C GLU A 70 5.23 12.21 5.61
N ILE A 71 5.09 13.51 5.88
CA ILE A 71 5.80 14.58 5.15
C ILE A 71 7.31 14.42 5.23
N VAL A 72 7.85 14.04 6.39
CA VAL A 72 9.31 13.83 6.57
C VAL A 72 9.76 12.67 5.69
N THR A 73 9.00 11.57 5.67
CA THR A 73 9.26 10.42 4.78
C THR A 73 9.17 10.83 3.31
N GLY A 74 8.16 11.61 2.92
CA GLY A 74 7.99 12.11 1.56
C GLY A 74 9.18 12.96 1.09
N VAL A 75 9.63 13.92 1.91
CA VAL A 75 10.82 14.73 1.61
C VAL A 75 12.08 13.87 1.52
N ALA A 76 12.25 12.89 2.41
CA ALA A 76 13.40 11.99 2.37
C ALA A 76 13.42 11.15 1.08
N LEU A 77 12.27 10.60 0.66
CA LEU A 77 12.14 9.85 -0.58
C LEU A 77 12.34 10.73 -1.82
N LEU A 78 11.87 11.98 -1.79
CA LEU A 78 12.16 12.96 -2.85
C LEU A 78 13.67 13.14 -3.00
N ILE A 79 14.40 13.42 -1.91
CA ILE A 79 15.85 13.63 -1.97
C ILE A 79 16.54 12.37 -2.51
N PHE A 80 16.16 11.20 -2.00
CA PHE A 80 16.72 9.92 -2.41
C PHE A 80 16.48 9.63 -3.90
N PHE A 81 15.22 9.65 -4.35
CA PHE A 81 14.89 9.36 -5.74
C PHE A 81 15.32 10.46 -6.70
N SER A 82 15.39 11.73 -6.27
CA SER A 82 15.94 12.82 -7.08
C SER A 82 17.40 12.54 -7.46
N ARG A 83 18.23 12.10 -6.50
CA ARG A 83 19.62 11.69 -6.76
C ARG A 83 19.70 10.53 -7.75
N ILE A 84 18.85 9.52 -7.59
CA ILE A 84 18.82 8.36 -8.49
C ILE A 84 18.33 8.76 -9.89
N LYS A 85 17.31 9.61 -10.02
CA LYS A 85 16.80 10.12 -11.30
C LYS A 85 17.90 10.87 -12.06
N ILE A 86 18.70 11.70 -11.37
CA ILE A 86 19.84 12.40 -11.97
C ILE A 86 20.90 11.41 -12.47
N PHE A 87 21.23 10.40 -11.67
CA PHE A 87 22.27 9.42 -12.02
C PHE A 87 21.85 8.48 -13.16
N THR A 88 20.59 8.05 -13.18
CA THR A 88 20.06 7.07 -14.15
C THR A 88 19.49 7.71 -15.41
N GLY A 89 19.11 9.00 -15.37
CA GLY A 89 18.36 9.68 -16.43
C GLY A 89 16.92 9.16 -16.61
N TYR A 90 16.48 8.18 -15.81
CA TYR A 90 15.15 7.61 -15.88
C TYR A 90 14.21 8.37 -14.92
N SER A 91 12.98 8.66 -15.36
CA SER A 91 11.96 9.37 -14.59
C SER A 91 10.58 8.71 -14.66
N GLY A 92 10.54 7.39 -14.93
CA GLY A 92 9.28 6.66 -15.05
C GLY A 92 8.58 6.36 -13.72
N ILE A 93 7.40 5.75 -13.82
CA ILE A 93 6.50 5.47 -12.70
C ILE A 93 7.08 4.49 -11.66
N GLY A 94 8.17 3.80 -12.01
CA GLY A 94 8.81 2.82 -11.13
C GLY A 94 9.27 3.39 -9.79
N TYR A 95 9.70 4.65 -9.73
CA TYR A 95 10.06 5.30 -8.47
C TYR A 95 8.85 5.52 -7.57
N LEU A 96 7.71 5.86 -8.17
CA LEU A 96 6.47 6.05 -7.45
C LEU A 96 5.98 4.71 -6.88
N VAL A 97 6.00 3.64 -7.69
CA VAL A 97 5.70 2.28 -7.22
C VAL A 97 6.63 1.85 -6.09
N ALA A 98 7.93 2.11 -6.21
CA ALA A 98 8.91 1.77 -5.17
C ALA A 98 8.67 2.55 -3.86
N ALA A 99 8.36 3.85 -3.96
CA ALA A 99 8.02 4.70 -2.83
C ALA A 99 6.79 4.19 -2.07
N HIS A 100 5.69 3.96 -2.81
CA HIS A 100 4.46 3.44 -2.23
C HIS A 100 4.66 2.04 -1.64
N THR A 101 5.40 1.17 -2.33
CA THR A 101 5.75 -0.16 -1.83
C THR A 101 6.45 -0.06 -0.48
N ALA A 102 7.52 0.75 -0.38
CA ALA A 102 8.28 0.90 0.86
C ALA A 102 7.43 1.47 2.00
N PHE A 103 6.62 2.48 1.70
CA PHE A 103 5.72 3.10 2.67
C PHE A 103 4.62 2.15 3.16
N CYS A 104 4.10 1.29 2.29
CA CYS A 104 3.01 0.37 2.61
C CYS A 104 3.44 -0.90 3.35
N ILE A 105 4.74 -1.24 3.39
CA ILE A 105 5.24 -2.43 4.10
C ILE A 105 4.74 -2.54 5.54
N PRO A 106 4.90 -1.53 6.43
CA PRO A 106 4.43 -1.64 7.81
C PRO A 106 2.92 -1.88 7.93
N PHE A 107 2.13 -1.29 7.01
CA PHE A 107 0.68 -1.46 7.00
C PHE A 107 0.28 -2.88 6.61
N ALA A 108 0.93 -3.48 5.62
CA ALA A 108 0.74 -4.90 5.31
C ALA A 108 1.26 -5.82 6.42
N TYR A 109 2.38 -5.44 7.06
CA TYR A 109 3.06 -6.23 8.07
C TYR A 109 2.25 -6.45 9.33
N LEU A 110 1.53 -5.43 9.83
CA LEU A 110 0.82 -5.51 11.11
C LEU A 110 -0.27 -6.61 11.13
N PRO A 111 -1.23 -6.68 10.18
CA PRO A 111 -2.22 -7.76 10.16
C PRO A 111 -1.61 -9.15 9.98
N ILE A 112 -0.60 -9.26 9.13
CA ILE A 112 0.08 -10.53 8.84
C ILE A 112 0.78 -11.06 10.08
N ARG A 113 1.56 -10.20 10.76
CA ARG A 113 2.24 -10.54 12.01
C ARG A 113 1.23 -10.91 13.09
N ALA A 114 0.18 -10.11 13.28
CA ALA A 114 -0.85 -10.40 14.27
C ALA A 114 -1.50 -11.77 14.02
N ARG A 115 -1.77 -12.14 12.76
CA ARG A 115 -2.27 -13.47 12.42
C ARG A 115 -1.26 -14.56 12.78
N LEU A 116 0.01 -14.36 12.45
CA LEU A 116 1.07 -15.32 12.66
C LEU A 116 1.36 -15.57 14.16
N GLU A 117 1.27 -14.54 14.99
CA GLU A 117 1.41 -14.63 16.46
C GLU A 117 0.27 -15.45 17.10
N ASN A 118 -0.93 -15.41 16.51
CA ASN A 118 -2.08 -16.18 16.98
C ASN A 118 -2.12 -17.63 16.45
N MET A 119 -1.21 -18.02 15.55
CA MET A 119 -1.15 -19.37 15.00
C MET A 119 -0.30 -20.29 15.89
N ASP A 120 -0.92 -21.32 16.46
CA ASP A 120 -0.23 -22.40 17.16
C ASP A 120 0.73 -23.17 16.21
N LEU A 121 1.88 -23.57 16.76
CA LEU A 121 2.92 -24.34 16.10
C LEU A 121 2.61 -25.85 16.05
N THR A 122 1.53 -26.32 16.69
CA THR A 122 1.18 -27.76 16.74
C THR A 122 1.13 -28.42 15.37
N LEU A 123 0.50 -27.80 14.37
CA LEU A 123 0.43 -28.35 13.01
C LEU A 123 1.79 -28.34 12.31
N GLU A 124 2.61 -27.31 12.54
CA GLU A 124 3.96 -27.19 11.97
C GLU A 124 4.90 -28.25 12.56
N ARG A 125 4.78 -28.53 13.86
CA ARG A 125 5.52 -29.58 14.58
C ARG A 125 5.10 -30.98 14.13
N ALA A 126 3.80 -31.26 14.05
CA ALA A 126 3.30 -32.54 13.55
C ALA A 126 3.76 -32.83 12.11
N ALA A 127 3.87 -31.80 11.27
CA ALA A 127 4.45 -31.96 9.94
C ALA A 127 5.94 -32.32 9.98
N ALA A 128 6.71 -31.72 10.88
CA ALA A 128 8.12 -32.05 11.08
C ALA A 128 8.31 -33.49 11.60
N ASP A 129 7.42 -33.97 12.48
CA ASP A 129 7.42 -35.36 12.95
C ASP A 129 7.15 -36.37 11.81
N LEU A 130 6.36 -35.97 10.82
CA LEU A 130 6.14 -36.71 9.57
C LEU A 130 7.23 -36.44 8.51
N TYR A 131 8.40 -35.92 8.92
CA TYR A 131 9.56 -35.61 8.08
C TYR A 131 9.26 -34.63 6.94
N ALA A 132 8.27 -33.73 7.10
CA ALA A 132 8.05 -32.66 6.14
C ALA A 132 9.18 -31.62 6.22
N THR A 133 9.74 -31.24 5.07
CA THR A 133 10.73 -30.15 5.01
C THR A 133 10.09 -28.81 5.36
N PRO A 134 10.86 -27.81 5.85
CA PRO A 134 10.32 -26.49 6.20
C PRO A 134 9.54 -25.83 5.08
N TRP A 135 9.98 -25.99 3.82
CA TRP A 135 9.26 -25.48 2.65
C TRP A 135 7.90 -26.18 2.43
N LYS A 136 7.84 -27.49 2.66
CA LYS A 136 6.59 -28.27 2.56
C LYS A 136 5.61 -27.87 3.66
N THR A 137 6.08 -27.70 4.89
CA THR A 137 5.30 -27.20 6.03
C THR A 137 4.79 -25.79 5.76
N PHE A 138 5.65 -24.88 5.30
CA PHE A 138 5.26 -23.52 4.94
C PHE A 138 4.16 -23.51 3.89
N ARG A 139 4.37 -24.17 2.75
CA ARG A 139 3.41 -24.12 1.63
C ARG A 139 2.08 -24.80 1.93
N ARG A 140 2.07 -25.88 2.73
CA ARG A 140 0.86 -26.68 2.97
C ARG A 140 0.12 -26.33 4.25
N ILE A 141 0.78 -25.71 5.23
CA ILE A 141 0.20 -25.45 6.55
C ILE A 141 0.28 -23.96 6.85
N THR A 142 1.49 -23.40 6.97
CA THR A 142 1.66 -22.01 7.43
C THR A 142 1.01 -21.02 6.46
N LEU A 143 1.28 -21.12 5.16
CA LEU A 143 0.78 -20.17 4.15
C LEU A 143 -0.77 -20.19 4.02
N PRO A 144 -1.45 -21.36 3.91
CA PRO A 144 -2.91 -21.39 3.91
C PRO A 144 -3.54 -20.84 5.21
N LEU A 145 -2.96 -21.13 6.37
CA LEU A 145 -3.48 -20.63 7.66
C LEU A 145 -3.22 -19.13 7.86
N LEU A 146 -2.16 -18.61 7.25
CA LEU A 146 -1.77 -17.20 7.26
C LEU A 146 -2.53 -16.38 6.20
N TRP A 147 -3.14 -17.03 5.21
CA TRP A 147 -3.82 -16.39 4.06
C TRP A 147 -4.83 -15.30 4.44
N PRO A 148 -5.70 -15.45 5.47
CA PRO A 148 -6.59 -14.37 5.88
C PRO A 148 -5.83 -13.12 6.36
N GLY A 149 -4.69 -13.30 7.03
CA GLY A 149 -3.83 -12.20 7.47
C GLY A 149 -3.11 -11.52 6.29
N ILE A 150 -2.66 -12.30 5.30
CA ILE A 150 -2.05 -11.78 4.05
C ILE A 150 -3.06 -10.94 3.28
N LEU A 151 -4.29 -11.43 3.12
CA LEU A 151 -5.35 -10.69 2.45
C LEU A 151 -5.67 -9.38 3.18
N ALA A 152 -5.79 -9.41 4.52
CA ALA A 152 -6.02 -8.20 5.31
C ALA A 152 -4.88 -7.19 5.17
N GLY A 153 -3.63 -7.66 5.19
CA GLY A 153 -2.45 -6.82 4.96
C GLY A 153 -2.43 -6.19 3.55
N LEU A 154 -2.77 -6.98 2.53
CA LEU A 154 -2.83 -6.53 1.14
C LEU A 154 -3.87 -5.42 0.96
N MET A 155 -5.06 -5.58 1.53
CA MET A 155 -6.10 -4.56 1.43
C MET A 155 -5.74 -3.29 2.17
N LEU A 156 -5.18 -3.40 3.38
CA LEU A 156 -4.76 -2.23 4.12
C LEU A 156 -3.68 -1.45 3.35
N ALA A 157 -2.67 -2.15 2.81
CA ALA A 157 -1.66 -1.53 1.95
C ALA A 157 -2.26 -0.92 0.67
N PHE A 158 -3.24 -1.57 0.06
CA PHE A 158 -3.93 -1.05 -1.13
C PHE A 158 -4.66 0.26 -0.83
N VAL A 159 -5.46 0.29 0.24
CA VAL A 159 -6.24 1.48 0.64
C VAL A 159 -5.31 2.64 0.96
N ILE A 160 -4.27 2.41 1.77
CA ILE A 160 -3.26 3.42 2.12
C ILE A 160 -2.52 3.94 0.89
N SER A 161 -2.22 3.07 -0.08
CA SER A 161 -1.58 3.53 -1.31
C SER A 161 -2.53 4.28 -2.25
N LEU A 162 -3.84 4.01 -2.18
CA LEU A 162 -4.84 4.58 -3.07
C LEU A 162 -5.17 6.03 -2.70
N ASP A 163 -5.15 6.35 -1.41
CA ASP A 163 -5.46 7.69 -0.87
C ASP A 163 -4.21 8.54 -0.59
N ASP A 164 -3.00 8.00 -0.76
CA ASP A 164 -1.76 8.72 -0.55
C ASP A 164 -1.64 9.96 -1.46
N VAL A 165 -1.49 11.11 -0.80
CA VAL A 165 -1.21 12.40 -1.44
C VAL A 165 0.25 12.79 -1.25
N VAL A 166 0.80 12.56 -0.05
CA VAL A 166 2.07 13.17 0.36
C VAL A 166 3.24 12.48 -0.33
N ILE A 167 3.34 11.16 -0.25
CA ILE A 167 4.44 10.43 -0.90
C ILE A 167 4.37 10.64 -2.42
N THR A 168 3.17 10.59 -2.99
CA THR A 168 2.96 10.84 -4.41
C THR A 168 3.41 12.24 -4.80
N GLU A 169 2.97 13.29 -4.11
CA GLU A 169 3.27 14.68 -4.47
C GLU A 169 4.78 14.96 -4.45
N PHE A 170 5.51 14.34 -3.51
CA PHE A 170 6.96 14.49 -3.40
C PHE A 170 7.75 13.61 -4.39
N VAL A 171 7.25 12.46 -4.81
CA VAL A 171 8.02 11.51 -5.64
C VAL A 171 7.65 11.55 -7.12
N LYS A 172 6.40 11.91 -7.46
CA LYS A 172 5.88 11.89 -8.84
C LYS A 172 6.72 12.76 -9.78
N SER A 173 6.77 12.36 -11.03
CA SER A 173 7.28 13.18 -12.13
C SER A 173 6.13 13.75 -12.96
N GLY A 174 6.44 14.67 -13.89
CA GLY A 174 5.42 15.30 -14.72
C GLY A 174 4.55 14.27 -15.46
N GLY A 175 3.23 14.45 -15.41
CA GLY A 175 2.27 13.53 -16.02
C GLY A 175 2.03 12.23 -15.24
N GLN A 176 2.48 12.12 -13.99
CA GLN A 176 2.23 10.96 -13.11
C GLN A 176 1.24 11.30 -11.97
N ASP A 177 0.30 12.20 -12.23
CA ASP A 177 -0.71 12.57 -11.24
C ASP A 177 -1.61 11.39 -10.91
N THR A 178 -1.73 11.10 -9.62
CA THR A 178 -2.78 10.24 -9.05
C THR A 178 -4.04 11.05 -8.84
N LEU A 179 -5.17 10.39 -8.60
CA LEU A 179 -6.44 11.05 -8.37
C LEU A 179 -6.39 11.99 -7.15
N PRO A 180 -5.82 11.59 -5.99
CA PRO A 180 -5.69 12.50 -4.85
C PRO A 180 -4.82 13.73 -5.14
N THR A 181 -3.69 13.56 -5.83
CA THR A 181 -2.79 14.68 -6.17
C THR A 181 -3.37 15.59 -7.27
N TYR A 182 -4.08 15.02 -8.24
CA TYR A 182 -4.86 15.79 -9.23
C TYR A 182 -5.89 16.68 -8.54
N MET A 183 -6.68 16.10 -7.63
CA MET A 183 -7.70 16.82 -6.88
C MET A 183 -7.09 17.92 -6.00
N LEU A 184 -5.99 17.64 -5.31
CA LEU A 184 -5.26 18.65 -4.54
C LEU A 184 -4.84 19.84 -5.43
N GLY A 185 -4.34 19.54 -6.63
CA GLY A 185 -4.00 20.56 -7.63
C GLY A 185 -5.19 21.41 -8.06
N GLN A 186 -6.36 20.80 -8.25
CA GLN A 186 -7.59 21.52 -8.59
C GLN A 186 -8.11 22.37 -7.43
N ILE A 187 -8.13 21.84 -6.20
CA ILE A 187 -8.57 22.56 -4.99
C ILE A 187 -7.73 23.83 -4.79
N ARG A 188 -6.42 23.77 -5.03
CA ARG A 188 -5.52 24.94 -4.95
C ARG A 188 -5.85 26.03 -5.99
N ARG A 189 -6.48 25.68 -7.11
CA ARG A 189 -6.92 26.61 -8.16
C ARG A 189 -8.34 27.15 -7.94
N GLY A 190 -9.11 26.49 -7.08
CA GLY A 190 -10.48 26.86 -6.73
C GLY A 190 -11.39 25.64 -6.65
N ILE A 191 -12.32 25.63 -5.68
CA ILE A 191 -13.26 24.53 -5.50
C ILE A 191 -14.42 24.67 -6.49
N THR A 192 -14.63 23.65 -7.31
CA THR A 192 -15.76 23.55 -8.24
C THR A 192 -16.69 22.40 -7.83
N PRO A 193 -17.98 22.44 -8.20
CA PRO A 193 -18.90 21.32 -7.97
C PRO A 193 -18.45 20.00 -8.63
N GLU A 194 -17.64 20.07 -9.69
CA GLU A 194 -17.02 18.91 -10.34
C GLU A 194 -16.04 18.18 -9.41
N ILE A 195 -15.19 18.93 -8.69
CA ILE A 195 -14.24 18.33 -7.73
C ILE A 195 -14.98 17.59 -6.62
N ASN A 196 -16.05 18.19 -6.08
CA ASN A 196 -16.87 17.54 -5.03
C ASN A 196 -17.53 16.26 -5.54
N ALA A 197 -17.96 16.23 -6.80
CA ALA A 197 -18.51 15.03 -7.44
C ALA A 197 -17.45 13.93 -7.56
N ILE A 198 -16.23 14.27 -7.97
CA ILE A 198 -15.09 13.34 -8.04
C ILE A 198 -14.73 12.81 -6.65
N SER A 199 -14.63 13.67 -5.63
CA SER A 199 -14.38 13.27 -4.23
C SER A 199 -15.40 12.26 -3.74
N THR A 200 -16.68 12.52 -4.02
CA THR A 200 -17.79 11.66 -3.60
C THR A 200 -17.72 10.30 -4.29
N ALA A 201 -17.47 10.28 -5.61
CA ALA A 201 -17.33 9.04 -6.36
C ALA A 201 -16.11 8.22 -5.89
N PHE A 202 -14.98 8.87 -5.64
CA PHE A 202 -13.78 8.21 -5.12
C PHE A 202 -14.01 7.64 -3.71
N LEU A 203 -14.64 8.40 -2.82
CA LEU A 203 -15.00 7.92 -1.48
C LEU A 203 -15.91 6.68 -1.56
N LEU A 204 -16.96 6.73 -2.39
CA LEU A 204 -17.87 5.59 -2.58
C LEU A 204 -17.13 4.37 -3.13
N LEU A 205 -16.21 4.57 -4.07
CA LEU A 205 -15.41 3.49 -4.64
C LEU A 205 -14.49 2.86 -3.59
N SER A 206 -13.78 3.67 -2.81
CA SER A 206 -12.91 3.18 -1.71
C SER A 206 -13.73 2.41 -0.67
N VAL A 207 -14.89 2.94 -0.27
CA VAL A 207 -15.80 2.26 0.67
C VAL A 207 -16.32 0.95 0.07
N ALA A 208 -16.70 0.93 -1.20
CA ALA A 208 -17.19 -0.28 -1.87
C ALA A 208 -16.12 -1.37 -1.92
N ILE A 209 -14.87 -1.02 -2.25
CA ILE A 209 -13.74 -1.97 -2.28
C ILE A 209 -13.50 -2.57 -0.90
N VAL A 210 -13.47 -1.74 0.15
CA VAL A 210 -13.29 -2.20 1.53
C VAL A 210 -14.46 -3.10 1.95
N THR A 211 -15.69 -2.69 1.65
CA THR A 211 -16.89 -3.46 2.04
C THR A 211 -16.94 -4.82 1.36
N LEU A 212 -16.72 -4.87 0.04
CA LEU A 212 -16.70 -6.12 -0.74
C LEU A 212 -15.61 -7.09 -0.30
N PHE A 213 -14.60 -6.60 0.42
CA PHE A 213 -13.54 -7.44 0.93
C PHE A 213 -13.85 -8.04 2.31
N PHE A 214 -14.57 -7.31 3.17
CA PHE A 214 -14.89 -7.75 4.53
C PHE A 214 -16.21 -8.51 4.65
N PHE A 215 -17.08 -8.46 3.63
CA PHE A 215 -18.36 -9.17 3.54
C PHE A 215 -18.35 -10.20 2.42
#